data_AF-A0A970RR56-F1
#
_entry.id   AF-A0A970RR56-F1
#
_cell.length_a   1.000
_cell.length_b   1.000
_cell.length_c   1.000
_cell.angle_alpha   90.00
_cell.angle_beta   90.00
_cell.angle_gamma   90.00
#
_symmetry.space_group_name_H-M   'P 1'
#
loop_
_entity.id
_entity.type
_entity.pdbx_description
1 polymer ?
#
loop_
_entity_poly.entity_id
_entity_poly.type
_entity_poly.pdbx_seq_one_letter_code
_entity_poly.pdbx_strand_id
1 'polypeptide(L)'
;MTITEALPIALFILSVVFGLLGSVYLLIFCFSGIIRFVSNKKASAVLSKVPAPGSITDESVPSGSEPIYGGSMKLRNVDEQTAALIMAIISDESGIPSSELIFKSIRLIGEEQTKLSSKEAAL
;
A
#
# COMPACT_ATOMS: atom_id res chain seq x y z
N MET A 1 44.54 31.07 19.52
CA MET A 1 43.07 31.08 19.52
C MET A 1 42.62 30.98 20.96
N THR A 2 41.92 32.00 21.46
CA THR A 2 41.46 32.04 22.85
C THR A 2 40.25 31.12 23.02
N ILE A 3 40.13 30.51 24.19
CA ILE A 3 39.03 29.60 24.54
C ILE A 3 37.67 30.30 24.42
N THR A 4 37.65 31.63 24.59
CA THR A 4 36.47 32.49 24.42
C THR A 4 35.91 32.48 23.00
N GLU A 5 36.77 32.33 21.98
CA GLU A 5 36.33 32.24 20.58
C GLU A 5 35.82 30.83 20.26
N ALA A 6 36.40 29.79 20.86
CA ALA A 6 36.01 28.40 20.57
C ALA A 6 34.65 28.01 21.17
N LEU A 7 34.29 28.59 22.32
CA LEU A 7 33.04 28.29 23.02
C LEU A 7 31.76 28.52 22.19
N PRO A 8 31.56 29.68 21.51
CA PRO A 8 30.38 29.90 20.68
C PRO A 8 30.36 29.01 19.42
N ILE A 9 31.52 28.72 18.81
CA ILE A 9 31.59 27.81 17.66
C ILE A 9 31.13 26.40 18.06
N ALA A 10 31.61 25.89 19.20
CA ALA A 10 31.20 24.57 19.69
C ALA A 10 29.69 24.49 19.97
N LEU A 11 29.12 25.53 20.60
CA LEU A 11 27.67 25.60 20.86
C LEU A 11 26.86 25.68 19.56
N PHE A 12 27.34 26.42 18.56
CA PHE A 12 26.67 26.53 17.27
C PHE A 12 26.61 25.18 16.56
N ILE A 13 27.72 24.45 16.49
CA ILE A 13 27.77 23.13 15.86
C ILE A 13 26.84 22.15 16.60
N LEU A 14 26.87 22.15 17.94
CA LEU A 14 26.00 21.32 18.75
C LEU A 14 24.53 21.64 18.50
N SER A 15 24.16 22.93 18.52
CA SER A 15 22.79 23.39 18.24
C SER A 15 22.31 23.02 16.84
N VAL A 16 23.17 23.09 15.82
CA VAL A 16 22.82 22.72 14.44
C VAL A 16 22.56 21.21 14.34
N VAL A 17 23.39 20.37 14.97
CA VAL A 17 23.18 18.92 15.00
C VAL A 17 21.87 18.56 15.70
N PHE A 18 21.61 19.16 16.87
CA PHE A 18 20.33 18.97 17.58
C PHE A 18 19.14 19.50 16.77
N GLY A 19 19.30 20.64 16.08
CA GLY A 19 18.29 21.19 15.20
C GLY A 19 17.98 20.27 14.02
N LEU A 20 18.99 19.66 13.41
CA LEU A 20 18.81 18.72 12.30
C LEU A 20 18.13 17.43 12.77
N LEU A 21 18.60 16.82 13.88
CA LEU A 21 17.98 15.64 14.48
C LEU A 21 16.55 15.93 14.93
N GLY A 22 16.32 17.05 15.60
CA GLY A 22 15.02 17.50 16.05
C GLY A 22 14.07 17.79 14.89
N SER A 23 14.56 18.41 13.82
CA SER A 23 13.78 18.70 12.61
C SER A 23 13.31 17.40 11.94
N VAL A 24 14.20 16.42 11.77
CA VAL A 24 13.84 15.10 11.20
C VAL A 24 12.83 14.38 12.11
N TYR A 25 13.06 14.37 13.43
CA TYR A 25 12.13 13.79 14.41
C TYR A 25 10.76 14.46 14.36
N LEU A 26 10.71 15.80 14.32
CA LEU A 26 9.48 16.58 14.24
C LEU A 26 8.74 16.30 12.95
N LEU A 27 9.44 16.19 11.83
CA LEU A 27 8.85 15.87 10.53
C LEU A 27 8.14 14.50 10.61
N ILE A 28 8.82 13.48 11.13
CA ILE A 28 8.27 12.12 11.31
C ILE A 28 7.05 12.14 12.25
N PHE A 29 7.13 12.86 13.37
CA PHE A 29 6.03 12.99 14.33
C PHE A 29 4.82 13.71 13.72
N CYS A 30 5.07 14.78 12.98
CA CYS A 30 4.04 15.57 12.30
C CYS A 30 3.33 14.72 11.24
N PHE A 31 4.08 14.01 10.39
CA PHE A 31 3.51 13.06 9.42
C PHE A 31 2.65 11.99 10.10
N SER A 32 3.13 11.41 11.20
CA SER A 32 2.39 10.40 11.97
C SER A 32 1.08 10.97 12.55
N GLY A 33 1.11 12.18 13.11
CA GLY A 33 -0.08 12.88 13.61
C GLY A 33 -1.10 13.22 12.52
N ILE A 34 -0.63 13.72 11.37
CA ILE A 34 -1.49 14.10 10.23
C ILE A 34 -2.18 12.88 9.63
N ILE A 35 -1.47 11.76 9.45
CA ILE A 35 -2.03 10.51 8.91
C ILE A 35 -3.13 9.97 9.85
N ARG A 36 -2.90 10.01 11.16
CA ARG A 36 -3.90 9.62 12.17
C ARG A 36 -5.12 10.55 12.13
N PHE A 37 -4.92 11.85 12.00
CA PHE A 37 -6.00 12.83 11.96
C PHE A 37 -6.84 12.73 10.66
N VAL A 38 -6.20 12.53 9.51
CA VAL A 38 -6.88 12.33 8.22
C VAL A 38 -7.62 10.99 8.18
N SER A 39 -7.06 9.94 8.81
CA SER A 39 -7.75 8.64 8.92
C SER A 39 -8.94 8.71 9.88
N ASN A 40 -8.86 9.47 10.98
CA ASN A 40 -9.99 9.67 11.90
C ASN A 40 -11.16 10.43 11.26
N LYS A 41 -10.92 11.31 10.30
CA LYS A 41 -12.02 11.93 9.51
C LYS A 41 -12.76 10.95 8.60
N LYS A 42 -12.18 9.78 8.29
CA LYS A 42 -12.86 8.68 7.58
C LYS A 42 -13.40 7.59 8.50
N ALA A 43 -12.95 7.53 9.76
CA ALA A 43 -13.38 6.54 10.75
C ALA A 43 -14.67 6.91 11.50
N SER A 44 -15.19 8.13 11.37
CA SER A 44 -16.53 8.50 11.86
C SER A 44 -17.67 8.07 10.92
N ALA A 45 -17.47 6.99 10.17
CA ALA A 45 -18.51 6.33 9.37
C ALA A 45 -18.47 4.79 9.48
N VAL A 46 -17.69 4.22 10.41
CA VAL A 46 -17.66 2.77 10.65
C VAL A 46 -17.59 2.49 12.16
N LEU A 47 -18.54 3.05 12.91
CA LEU A 47 -18.88 2.56 14.25
C LEU A 47 -20.34 2.15 14.27
N SER A 48 -20.68 1.08 13.53
CA SER A 48 -21.94 0.35 13.76
C SER A 48 -21.95 -1.01 13.07
N LYS A 49 -21.13 -1.93 13.58
CA LYS A 49 -21.54 -3.35 13.73
C LYS A 49 -20.53 -4.08 14.63
N VAL A 50 -20.79 -4.06 15.92
CA VAL A 50 -20.47 -5.22 16.77
C VAL A 50 -21.60 -6.23 16.51
N PRO A 51 -21.28 -7.50 16.28
CA PRO A 51 -21.57 -8.47 17.33
C PRO A 51 -20.37 -9.41 17.55
N ALA A 52 -19.98 -9.56 18.81
CA ALA A 52 -19.46 -10.83 19.30
C ALA A 52 -20.58 -11.89 19.15
N PRO A 53 -20.25 -13.15 18.84
CA PRO A 53 -20.07 -14.11 19.92
C PRO A 53 -19.01 -15.18 19.64
N GLY A 54 -18.44 -15.73 20.72
CA GLY A 54 -17.76 -17.02 20.68
C GLY A 54 -18.76 -18.17 20.65
N SER A 55 -18.40 -19.28 20.01
CA SER A 55 -18.75 -20.66 20.39
C SER A 55 -18.01 -21.62 19.46
N ILE A 56 -17.45 -22.64 20.09
CA ILE A 56 -16.67 -23.78 19.60
C ILE A 56 -17.61 -24.84 18.98
N THR A 57 -17.02 -25.83 18.29
CA THR A 57 -17.60 -27.11 17.77
C THR A 57 -18.54 -26.94 16.55
N ASP A 58 -18.39 -27.61 15.40
CA ASP A 58 -18.08 -29.02 15.18
C ASP A 58 -17.54 -29.27 13.75
N GLU A 59 -17.01 -30.48 13.59
CA GLU A 59 -16.36 -31.15 12.47
C GLU A 59 -16.99 -30.98 11.07
N SER A 60 -16.17 -30.56 10.08
CA SER A 60 -16.19 -31.13 8.72
C SER A 60 -14.98 -30.63 7.92
N VAL A 61 -14.03 -31.53 7.70
CA VAL A 61 -13.07 -31.39 6.59
C VAL A 61 -13.81 -31.78 5.31
N PRO A 62 -13.82 -30.91 4.29
CA PRO A 62 -13.25 -31.35 3.04
C PRO A 62 -12.33 -30.29 2.43
N SER A 63 -11.12 -30.74 2.12
CA SER A 63 -10.38 -30.46 0.87
C SER A 63 -10.64 -29.12 0.17
N GLY A 64 -9.61 -28.29 0.15
CA GLY A 64 -9.52 -27.14 -0.74
C GLY A 64 -9.03 -25.93 0.03
N SER A 65 -7.72 -25.71 -0.03
CA SER A 65 -7.10 -24.44 0.33
C SER A 65 -7.73 -23.32 -0.52
N GLU A 66 -8.84 -22.74 -0.06
CA GLU A 66 -9.29 -21.46 -0.57
C GLU A 66 -8.44 -20.39 0.10
N PRO A 67 -7.60 -19.64 -0.66
CA PRO A 67 -6.99 -18.45 -0.12
C PRO A 67 -8.12 -17.43 0.08
N ILE A 68 -8.65 -17.37 1.30
CA ILE A 68 -9.51 -16.28 1.79
C ILE A 68 -8.64 -15.04 1.93
N TYR A 69 -8.08 -14.50 0.85
CA TYR A 69 -7.44 -13.17 0.82
C TYR A 69 -7.43 -12.62 -0.62
N GLY A 70 -8.62 -12.36 -1.14
CA GLY A 70 -8.80 -11.74 -2.46
C GLY A 70 -10.13 -10.99 -2.51
N GLY A 71 -10.22 -9.87 -1.81
CA GLY A 71 -11.41 -9.02 -1.85
C GLY A 71 -11.79 -8.71 -3.31
N SER A 72 -13.01 -9.06 -3.70
CA SER A 72 -13.64 -8.91 -5.03
C SER A 72 -12.78 -8.17 -6.07
N MET A 73 -11.89 -8.90 -6.73
CA MET A 73 -11.03 -8.38 -7.78
C MET A 73 -11.85 -8.00 -9.02
N LYS A 74 -11.61 -6.82 -9.59
CA LYS A 74 -12.36 -6.33 -10.76
C LYS A 74 -11.69 -6.77 -12.06
N LEU A 75 -12.21 -7.83 -12.66
CA LEU A 75 -11.86 -8.24 -14.02
C LEU A 75 -12.67 -7.43 -15.04
N ARG A 76 -11.99 -6.86 -16.03
CA ARG A 76 -12.63 -6.13 -17.13
C ARG A 76 -12.26 -6.78 -18.44
N ASN A 77 -13.22 -7.49 -19.04
CA ASN A 77 -13.06 -8.24 -20.30
C ASN A 77 -11.97 -9.31 -20.24
N VAL A 78 -11.70 -9.88 -19.06
CA VAL A 78 -10.76 -10.98 -18.86
C VAL A 78 -11.47 -12.05 -18.04
N ASP A 79 -11.31 -13.30 -18.43
CA ASP A 79 -11.86 -14.46 -17.72
C ASP A 79 -11.04 -14.78 -16.46
N GLU A 80 -11.68 -15.50 -15.53
CA GLU A 80 -11.06 -15.84 -14.24
C GLU A 80 -9.81 -16.71 -14.40
N GLN A 81 -9.77 -17.61 -15.40
CA GLN A 81 -8.64 -18.51 -15.60
C GLN A 81 -7.41 -17.75 -16.12
N THR A 82 -7.61 -16.84 -17.06
CA THR A 82 -6.56 -15.93 -17.54
C THR A 82 -6.09 -15.01 -16.43
N ALA A 83 -7.00 -14.52 -15.58
CA ALA A 83 -6.63 -13.72 -14.42
C ALA A 83 -5.77 -14.50 -13.42
N ALA A 84 -6.12 -15.75 -13.12
CA ALA A 84 -5.35 -16.64 -12.26
C ALA A 84 -3.96 -16.95 -12.85
N LEU A 85 -3.86 -17.15 -14.16
CA LEU A 85 -2.59 -17.36 -14.84
C LEU A 85 -1.70 -16.12 -14.76
N ILE A 86 -2.26 -14.93 -14.98
CA ILE A 86 -1.55 -13.65 -14.79
C ILE A 86 -1.09 -13.50 -13.33
N MET A 87 -1.93 -13.89 -12.36
CA MET A 87 -1.60 -13.86 -10.94
C MET A 87 -0.37 -14.73 -10.61
N ALA A 88 -0.33 -15.93 -11.19
CA ALA A 88 0.75 -16.90 -10.97
C ALA A 88 2.08 -16.43 -11.58
N ILE A 89 2.06 -15.97 -12.84
CA ILE A 89 3.26 -15.50 -13.54
C ILE A 89 3.89 -14.31 -12.80
N ILE A 90 3.07 -13.33 -12.40
CA ILE A 90 3.58 -12.13 -11.74
C ILE A 90 4.09 -12.45 -10.32
N SER A 91 3.47 -13.40 -9.62
CA SER A 91 3.96 -13.87 -8.32
C SER A 91 5.34 -14.52 -8.43
N ASP A 92 5.55 -15.35 -9.46
CA ASP A 92 6.84 -16.01 -9.72
C ASP A 92 7.93 -15.01 -10.10
N GLU A 93 7.65 -14.13 -11.07
CA GLU A 93 8.57 -13.08 -11.52
C GLU A 93 8.90 -12.05 -10.42
N SER A 94 7.92 -11.73 -9.56
CA SER A 94 8.11 -10.79 -8.46
C SER A 94 8.76 -11.42 -7.24
N GLY A 95 8.79 -12.75 -7.12
CA GLY A 95 9.21 -13.45 -5.90
C GLY A 95 8.34 -13.18 -4.67
N ILE A 96 7.16 -12.58 -4.83
CA ILE A 96 6.19 -12.30 -3.76
C ILE A 96 5.10 -13.36 -3.83
N PRO A 97 4.81 -14.10 -2.74
CA PRO A 97 3.78 -15.13 -2.74
C PRO A 97 2.40 -14.53 -3.03
N SER A 98 1.53 -15.30 -3.69
CA SER A 98 0.16 -14.89 -4.07
C SER A 98 -0.72 -14.44 -2.89
N SER A 99 -0.36 -14.79 -1.65
CA SER A 99 -1.00 -14.33 -0.41
C SER A 99 -0.77 -12.86 -0.08
N GLU A 100 0.33 -12.28 -0.56
CA GLU A 100 0.72 -10.88 -0.30
C GLU A 100 0.50 -9.98 -1.53
N LEU A 101 0.26 -10.59 -2.70
CA LEU A 101 0.13 -9.89 -3.97
C LEU A 101 -1.32 -9.45 -4.23
N ILE A 102 -1.60 -8.14 -4.13
CA ILE A 102 -2.94 -7.58 -4.31
C ILE A 102 -3.12 -7.01 -5.72
N PHE A 103 -3.96 -7.65 -6.53
CA PHE A 103 -4.35 -7.15 -7.85
C PHE A 103 -5.57 -6.23 -7.77
N LYS A 104 -5.41 -4.97 -8.20
CA LYS A 104 -6.49 -3.97 -8.16
C LYS A 104 -7.45 -4.03 -9.35
N SER A 105 -6.93 -4.33 -10.55
CA SER A 105 -7.74 -4.59 -11.75
C SER A 105 -6.89 -5.22 -12.85
N ILE A 106 -7.44 -6.17 -13.60
CA ILE A 106 -6.87 -6.67 -14.85
C ILE A 106 -7.76 -6.22 -16.01
N ARG A 107 -7.15 -5.73 -17.10
CA ARG A 107 -7.83 -5.21 -18.29
C ARG A 107 -7.13 -5.67 -19.56
N LEU A 108 -7.90 -5.99 -20.58
CA LEU A 108 -7.39 -6.26 -21.92
C LEU A 108 -7.05 -4.93 -22.63
N ILE A 109 -5.81 -4.77 -23.10
CA ILE A 109 -5.35 -3.60 -23.86
C ILE A 109 -5.63 -3.87 -25.35
N GLY A 110 -6.86 -3.65 -25.80
CA GLY A 110 -7.26 -3.99 -27.17
C GLY A 110 -8.36 -3.12 -27.79
N GLU A 111 -9.02 -2.25 -27.01
CA GLU A 111 -10.11 -1.41 -27.54
C GLU A 111 -9.74 0.09 -27.67
N GLU A 112 -8.65 0.55 -27.04
CA GLU A 112 -8.22 1.97 -27.14
C GLU A 112 -7.00 2.19 -28.04
N GLN A 113 -6.11 1.22 -28.19
CA GLN A 113 -4.89 1.37 -29.00
C GLN A 113 -5.11 1.22 -30.52
N THR A 114 -6.20 0.56 -30.92
CA THR A 114 -6.56 0.36 -32.34
C THR A 114 -7.07 1.65 -33.00
N LYS A 115 -7.55 2.63 -32.21
CA LYS A 115 -7.98 3.94 -32.72
C LYS A 115 -6.84 4.95 -32.89
N LEU A 116 -5.71 4.80 -32.19
CA LEU A 116 -4.54 5.68 -32.37
C LEU A 116 -3.68 5.25 -33.55
N SER A 117 -3.42 3.95 -33.72
CA SER A 117 -2.58 3.46 -34.82
C SER A 117 -3.21 3.70 -36.20
N SER A 118 -4.54 3.65 -36.33
CA SER A 118 -5.22 3.91 -37.61
C SER A 118 -5.31 5.40 -37.98
N LYS A 119 -5.01 6.32 -37.05
CA LYS A 119 -5.02 7.78 -37.31
C LYS A 119 -3.64 8.29 -37.78
N GLU A 120 -2.55 7.61 -37.41
CA GLU A 120 -1.21 7.89 -37.96
C GLU A 120 -0.98 7.28 -39.35
N ALA A 121 -1.69 6.20 -39.71
CA ALA A 121 -1.58 5.57 -41.04
C ALA A 121 -2.41 6.26 -42.15
N ALA A 122 -3.20 7.28 -41.79
CA ALA A 122 -4.11 7.98 -42.71
C ALA A 122 -3.73 9.46 -42.92
N LEU A 123 -2.53 9.87 -42.53
CA LEU A 123 -1.94 11.19 -42.75
C LEU A 123 -0.60 11.05 -43.47
#